data_AF-A0A7J7FQY2-F1
#
_entry.id   AF-A0A7J7FQY2-F1
#
_cell.length_a   1.000
_cell.length_b   1.000
_cell.length_c   1.000
_cell.angle_alpha   90.00
_cell.angle_beta   90.00
_cell.angle_gamma   90.00
#
_symmetry.space_group_name_H-M   'P 1'
#
loop_
_entity.id
_entity.type
_entity.pdbx_description
1 polymer ?
#
loop_
_entity_poly.entity_id
_entity_poly.type
_entity_poly.pdbx_seq_one_letter_code
_entity_poly.pdbx_strand_id
1 'polypeptide(L)'
;MQMSGEVKNIMFISGNDNGSVGGEARVIDDDDDDKLMELKSCLMDSVYGTDLGFQASAEVRVEVLKLINQLEATNPTSVPTEATDVLDENWILV
;
A
#
# COMPACT_ATOMS: atom_id res chain seq x y z
N MET A 1 44.27 30.79 38.84
CA MET A 1 42.82 31.01 39.10
C MET A 1 42.07 29.85 38.47
N GLN A 2 41.17 29.25 39.23
CA GLN A 2 40.63 27.90 39.06
C GLN A 2 40.05 27.62 37.67
N MET A 3 40.37 26.42 37.15
CA MET A 3 39.47 25.72 36.23
C MET A 3 38.33 25.12 37.07
N SER A 4 37.09 25.49 36.79
CA SER A 4 35.92 24.80 37.32
C SER A 4 34.95 24.59 36.17
N GLY A 5 35.01 23.39 35.60
CA GLY A 5 33.99 22.90 34.68
C GLY A 5 32.72 22.55 35.44
N GLU A 6 31.59 22.96 34.90
CA GLU A 6 30.29 22.37 35.22
C GLU A 6 29.75 21.79 33.92
N VAL A 7 30.10 20.53 33.65
CA VAL A 7 29.42 19.75 32.61
C VAL A 7 28.07 19.35 33.18
N LYS A 8 27.00 19.96 32.69
CA LYS A 8 25.65 19.50 32.98
C LYS A 8 25.48 18.12 32.35
N ASN A 9 25.57 17.08 33.18
CA ASN A 9 25.19 15.72 32.80
C ASN A 9 23.71 15.72 32.46
N ILE A 10 23.40 15.94 31.18
CA ILE A 10 22.09 15.61 30.63
C ILE A 10 22.02 14.08 30.65
N MET A 11 21.26 13.57 31.61
CA MET A 11 20.83 12.19 31.68
C MET A 11 20.08 11.87 30.38
N PHE A 12 20.72 11.15 29.46
CA PHE A 12 20.05 10.52 28.35
C PHE A 12 19.13 9.44 28.94
N ILE A 13 17.84 9.75 29.06
CA ILE A 13 16.85 8.69 29.22
C ILE A 13 16.81 7.97 27.88
N SER A 14 17.33 6.74 27.87
CA SER A 14 17.13 5.81 26.78
C SER A 14 15.65 5.47 26.71
N GLY A 15 14.89 6.26 25.95
CA GLY A 15 13.57 5.87 25.47
C GLY A 15 13.78 4.71 24.51
N ASN A 16 13.38 3.51 24.93
CA ASN A 16 13.27 2.38 24.02
C ASN A 16 11.97 2.57 23.22
N ASP A 17 12.04 3.42 22.19
CA ASP A 17 10.99 3.55 21.20
C ASP A 17 11.06 2.32 20.29
N ASN A 18 10.43 1.24 20.73
CA ASN A 18 10.04 0.18 19.81
C ASN A 18 8.81 0.66 19.02
N GLY A 19 9.03 1.69 18.21
CA GLY A 19 8.11 2.10 17.15
C GLY A 19 8.18 1.03 16.08
N SER A 20 7.33 0.02 16.21
CA SER A 20 6.98 -0.87 15.11
C SER A 20 6.64 0.02 13.91
N VAL A 21 7.44 -0.07 12.85
CA VAL A 21 7.15 0.55 11.55
C VAL A 21 5.94 -0.19 10.98
N GLY A 22 4.77 0.16 11.50
CA GLY A 22 3.46 -0.23 10.99
C GLY A 22 2.94 0.90 10.11
N GLY A 23 2.71 0.58 8.84
CA GLY A 23 2.09 1.49 7.88
C GLY A 23 3.07 2.50 7.31
N GLU A 24 4.02 2.04 6.49
CA GLU A 24 4.57 2.92 5.47
C GLU A 24 3.46 3.23 4.46
N ALA A 25 2.76 4.35 4.69
CA ALA A 25 2.04 5.03 3.63
C ALA A 25 3.10 5.35 2.57
N ARG A 26 3.17 4.51 1.54
CA ARG A 26 4.06 4.72 0.41
C ARG A 26 3.68 6.07 -0.19
N VAL A 27 4.64 6.97 -0.25
CA VAL A 27 4.53 8.19 -1.06
C VAL A 27 4.30 7.70 -2.48
N ILE A 28 3.08 7.82 -2.97
CA ILE A 28 2.78 7.49 -4.36
C ILE A 28 3.28 8.68 -5.15
N ASP A 29 4.37 8.51 -5.89
CA ASP A 29 4.77 9.49 -6.89
C ASP A 29 3.66 9.55 -7.96
N ASP A 30 3.36 10.73 -8.51
CA ASP A 30 2.28 10.91 -9.52
C ASP A 30 2.38 9.87 -10.67
N ASP A 31 3.61 9.44 -11.02
CA ASP A 31 3.89 8.39 -12.02
C ASP A 31 3.41 6.97 -11.60
N ASP A 32 3.47 6.64 -10.30
CA ASP A 32 3.00 5.35 -9.77
C ASP A 32 1.45 5.31 -9.76
N ASP A 33 0.79 6.44 -9.53
CA ASP A 33 -0.67 6.57 -9.59
C ASP A 33 -1.20 6.46 -11.03
N ASP A 34 -0.52 7.08 -12.00
CA ASP A 34 -0.88 6.97 -13.42
C ASP A 34 -0.78 5.53 -13.93
N LYS A 35 0.28 4.82 -13.55
CA LYS A 35 0.45 3.40 -13.89
C LYS A 35 -0.59 2.52 -13.22
N LEU A 36 -0.97 2.84 -11.97
CA LEU A 36 -2.03 2.14 -11.26
C LEU A 36 -3.39 2.36 -11.93
N MET A 37 -3.67 3.58 -12.39
CA MET A 37 -4.86 3.93 -13.15
C MET A 37 -4.91 3.20 -14.49
N GLU A 38 -3.79 3.10 -15.21
CA GLU A 38 -3.70 2.34 -16.47
C GLU A 38 -4.01 0.85 -16.24
N LEU A 39 -3.43 0.22 -15.21
CA LEU A 39 -3.71 -1.18 -14.87
C LEU A 39 -5.19 -1.41 -14.56
N LYS A 40 -5.81 -0.50 -13.80
CA LYS A 40 -7.25 -0.55 -13.51
C LYS A 40 -8.09 -0.38 -14.77
N SER A 41 -7.72 0.55 -15.66
CA SER A 41 -8.41 0.77 -16.93
C SER A 41 -8.35 -0.48 -17.81
N CYS A 42 -7.16 -1.07 -18.01
CA CYS A 42 -7.02 -2.29 -18.80
C CYS A 42 -7.86 -3.46 -18.24
N LEU A 43 -7.91 -3.59 -16.91
CA LEU A 43 -8.75 -4.62 -16.27
C LEU A 43 -10.24 -4.34 -16.52
N MET A 44 -10.70 -3.10 -16.34
CA MET A 44 -12.08 -2.72 -16.61
C MET A 44 -12.44 -2.94 -18.08
N ASP A 45 -11.57 -2.55 -19.01
CA ASP A 45 -11.78 -2.73 -20.45
C ASP A 45 -11.91 -4.22 -20.80
N SER A 46 -11.10 -5.08 -20.22
CA SER A 46 -11.19 -6.52 -20.44
C SER A 46 -12.49 -7.12 -19.86
N VAL A 47 -12.88 -6.71 -18.65
CA VAL A 47 -14.10 -7.21 -17.99
C VAL A 47 -15.35 -6.74 -18.72
N TYR A 48 -15.47 -5.44 -19.00
CA TYR A 48 -16.63 -4.88 -19.70
C TYR A 48 -16.64 -5.23 -21.19
N GLY A 49 -15.47 -5.41 -21.82
CA GLY A 49 -15.35 -5.84 -23.20
C GLY A 49 -15.66 -7.32 -23.44
N THR A 50 -15.83 -8.12 -22.38
CA THR A 50 -16.12 -9.57 -22.47
C THR A 50 -17.46 -9.96 -21.83
N ASP A 51 -18.40 -9.02 -21.74
CA ASP A 51 -19.68 -9.20 -21.04
C ASP A 51 -19.45 -9.71 -19.61
N LEU A 52 -18.65 -8.99 -18.81
CA LEU A 52 -18.31 -9.38 -17.43
C LEU A 52 -17.64 -10.75 -17.34
N GLY A 53 -16.94 -11.18 -18.40
CA GLY A 53 -16.26 -12.46 -18.50
C GLY A 53 -17.09 -13.60 -19.10
N PHE A 54 -18.37 -13.40 -19.44
CA PHE A 54 -19.19 -14.43 -20.10
C PHE A 54 -18.64 -14.83 -21.47
N GLN A 55 -18.06 -13.88 -22.22
CA GLN A 55 -17.46 -14.10 -23.54
C GLN A 55 -15.93 -14.21 -23.50
N ALA A 56 -15.31 -14.21 -22.31
CA ALA A 56 -13.85 -14.25 -22.21
C ALA A 56 -13.28 -15.59 -22.71
N SER A 57 -12.32 -15.53 -23.62
CA SER A 57 -11.54 -16.70 -24.04
C SER A 57 -10.57 -17.15 -22.93
N ALA A 58 -9.95 -18.32 -23.10
CA ALA A 58 -8.90 -18.76 -22.17
C ALA A 58 -7.71 -17.80 -22.15
N GLU A 59 -7.33 -17.24 -23.30
CA GLU A 59 -6.24 -16.28 -23.43
C GLU A 59 -6.57 -14.97 -22.70
N VAL A 60 -7.79 -14.45 -22.88
CA VAL A 60 -8.23 -13.24 -22.19
C VAL A 60 -8.30 -13.46 -20.67
N ARG A 61 -8.73 -14.64 -20.22
CA ARG A 61 -8.68 -14.96 -18.77
C ARG A 61 -7.26 -15.00 -18.21
N VAL A 62 -6.28 -15.45 -18.98
CA VAL A 62 -4.85 -15.41 -18.58
C VAL A 62 -4.35 -13.97 -18.50
N GLU A 63 -4.73 -13.13 -19.46
CA GLU A 63 -4.41 -11.71 -19.44
C GLU A 63 -5.02 -10.99 -18.22
N VAL A 64 -6.30 -11.24 -17.93
CA VAL A 64 -6.98 -10.71 -16.73
C VAL A 64 -6.28 -11.15 -15.45
N LEU A 65 -5.89 -12.43 -15.34
CA LEU A 65 -5.13 -12.93 -14.18
C LEU A 65 -3.78 -12.22 -14.03
N LYS A 66 -3.10 -11.91 -15.14
CA LYS A 66 -1.85 -11.14 -15.11
C LYS A 66 -2.09 -9.72 -14.59
N LEU A 67 -3.14 -9.05 -15.05
CA LEU A 67 -3.51 -7.70 -14.59
C LEU A 67 -3.84 -7.71 -13.08
N ILE A 68 -4.61 -8.70 -12.61
CA ILE A 68 -4.93 -8.86 -11.19
C ILE A 68 -3.66 -9.08 -10.37
N ASN A 69 -2.77 -9.99 -10.77
CA ASN A 69 -1.52 -10.23 -10.05
C ASN A 69 -0.64 -8.96 -9.95
N GLN A 70 -0.64 -8.11 -10.98
CA GLN A 70 0.07 -6.83 -10.94
C GLN A 70 -0.58 -5.85 -9.95
N LEU A 71 -1.90 -5.78 -9.91
CA LEU A 71 -2.65 -4.96 -8.94
C LEU A 71 -2.52 -5.47 -7.50
N GLU A 72 -2.46 -6.79 -7.30
CA GLU A 72 -2.22 -7.38 -5.98
C GLU A 72 -0.80 -7.09 -5.48
N ALA A 73 0.19 -7.08 -6.38
CA ALA A 73 1.57 -6.72 -6.03
C ALA A 73 1.74 -5.25 -5.65
N THR A 74 0.85 -4.36 -6.13
CA THR A 74 0.84 -2.95 -5.72
C THR A 74 0.02 -2.69 -4.46
N ASN A 75 -0.78 -3.66 -4.01
CA ASN A 75 -1.57 -3.53 -2.79
C ASN A 75 -0.64 -3.47 -1.56
N PRO A 76 -0.56 -2.34 -0.84
CA PRO A 76 0.31 -2.19 0.33
C PRO A 76 -0.07 -3.11 1.49
N THR A 77 -1.35 -3.49 1.55
CA THR A 77 -1.89 -4.31 2.63
C THR A 77 -2.18 -5.72 2.10
N SER A 78 -1.15 -6.57 2.10
CA SER A 78 -1.26 -7.93 1.53
C SER A 78 -2.28 -8.83 2.22
N VAL A 79 -2.57 -8.58 3.50
CA VAL A 79 -3.57 -9.31 4.29
C VAL A 79 -4.59 -8.33 4.84
N PRO A 80 -5.48 -7.80 3.99
CA PRO A 80 -6.35 -6.68 4.37
C PRO A 80 -7.22 -7.01 5.58
N THR A 81 -7.67 -8.26 5.71
CA THR A 81 -8.49 -8.73 6.85
C THR A 81 -7.78 -8.73 8.19
N GLU A 82 -6.44 -8.75 8.21
CA GLU A 82 -5.64 -8.72 9.43
C GLU A 82 -5.18 -7.30 9.80
N ALA A 83 -5.31 -6.34 8.88
CA ALA A 83 -4.94 -4.94 9.08
C ALA A 83 -6.11 -4.12 9.65
N THR A 84 -6.67 -4.56 10.78
CA THR A 84 -7.85 -3.92 11.40
C THR A 84 -7.67 -2.43 11.67
N ASP A 85 -6.44 -1.99 11.95
CA ASP A 85 -6.10 -0.57 12.19
C ASP A 85 -6.26 0.31 10.94
N VAL A 86 -6.17 -0.27 9.73
CA VAL A 86 -6.36 0.42 8.43
C VAL A 86 -7.79 0.29 7.93
N LEU A 87 -8.54 -0.69 8.45
CA LEU A 87 -9.90 -1.01 8.07
C LEU A 87 -10.97 -0.22 8.83
N ASP A 88 -10.59 0.77 9.65
CA ASP A 88 -11.40 1.43 10.70
C ASP A 88 -12.70 2.07 10.15
N GLU A 89 -13.68 1.18 9.95
CA GLU A 89 -15.12 1.37 9.89
C GLU A 89 -15.73 2.02 8.65
N ASN A 90 -14.95 2.53 7.69
CA ASN A 90 -15.51 3.24 6.53
C ASN A 90 -15.34 2.50 5.20
N TRP A 91 -15.77 1.25 5.15
CA TRP A 91 -15.97 0.54 3.87
C TRP A 91 -17.27 1.00 3.22
N ILE A 92 -17.26 2.19 2.64
CA ILE A 92 -18.40 2.70 1.87
C ILE A 92 -18.29 2.18 0.44
N LEU A 93 -19.22 1.33 0.03
CA LEU A 93 -19.49 1.08 -1.38
C LEU A 93 -20.38 2.24 -1.88
N VAL A 94 -19.75 3.29 -2.40
CA VAL A 94 -20.46 4.39 -3.08
C VAL A 94 -20.80 4.03 -4.53
#